data_AF-A0A9N9IRG7-F1
#
_entry.id   AF-A0A9N9IRG7-F1
#
_cell.length_a   1.000
_cell.length_b   1.000
_cell.length_c   1.000
_cell.angle_alpha   90.00
_cell.angle_beta   90.00
_cell.angle_gamma   90.00
#
_symmetry.space_group_name_H-M   'P 1'
#
loop_
_entity.id
_entity.type
_entity.pdbx_description
1 polymer ?
#
loop_
_entity_poly.entity_id
_entity_poly.type
_entity_poly.pdbx_seq_one_letter_code
_entity_poly.pdbx_strand_id
1 'polypeptide(L)'
;MQQYLKLFNFLWRLKRVEHDLSTAWRRNMTSARSLYQIKKVKKEIITSRLVCSEMIHFVYQLQYYILFEVIECSWDELVTDINKKSGDLDSLIEAHNKYLTNVTTKSFLGTSNNQDELHNFALRDSRDSDMSNPEKIRGYSA
;
A
#
# COMPACT_ATOMS: atom_id res chain seq x y z
N MET A 1 -1.30 -17.67 -6.61
CA MET A 1 -2.63 -17.15 -6.21
C MET A 1 -2.60 -16.11 -5.08
N GLN A 2 -1.86 -16.30 -4.00
CA GLN A 2 -1.83 -15.30 -2.89
C GLN A 2 -1.35 -13.90 -3.33
N GLN A 3 -0.39 -13.82 -4.26
CA GLN A 3 0.11 -12.55 -4.81
C GLN A 3 -0.99 -11.76 -5.57
N TYR A 4 -1.79 -12.45 -6.40
CA TYR A 4 -2.95 -11.84 -7.06
C TYR A 4 -3.96 -11.27 -6.07
N LEU A 5 -4.24 -11.99 -4.99
CA LEU A 5 -5.16 -11.51 -3.95
C LEU A 5 -4.59 -10.29 -3.21
N LYS A 6 -3.29 -10.26 -2.93
CA LYS A 6 -2.62 -9.09 -2.33
C LYS A 6 -2.72 -7.87 -3.24
N LEU A 7 -2.43 -8.05 -4.53
CA LEU A 7 -2.55 -7.00 -5.54
C LEU A 7 -3.99 -6.50 -5.66
N PHE A 8 -4.96 -7.42 -5.75
CA PHE A 8 -6.37 -7.07 -5.82
C PHE A 8 -6.83 -6.28 -4.59
N ASN A 9 -6.48 -6.73 -3.38
CA ASN A 9 -6.82 -6.00 -2.16
C ASN A 9 -6.22 -4.59 -2.13
N PHE A 10 -4.99 -4.42 -2.61
CA PHE A 10 -4.35 -3.12 -2.71
C PHE A 10 -5.07 -2.21 -3.71
N LEU A 11 -5.28 -2.67 -4.94
CA LEU A 11 -6.01 -1.93 -5.98
C LEU A 11 -7.43 -1.57 -5.51
N TRP A 12 -8.10 -2.49 -4.83
CA TRP A 12 -9.42 -2.27 -4.27
C TRP A 12 -9.41 -1.19 -3.18
N ARG A 13 -8.43 -1.23 -2.26
CA ARG A 13 -8.27 -0.18 -1.24
C ARG A 13 -7.98 1.18 -1.88
N LEU A 14 -7.11 1.23 -2.89
CA LEU A 14 -6.80 2.45 -3.62
C LEU A 14 -8.06 3.01 -4.30
N LYS A 15 -8.88 2.15 -4.90
CA LYS A 15 -10.14 2.55 -5.52
C LYS A 15 -11.16 3.08 -4.51
N ARG A 16 -11.24 2.48 -3.31
CA ARG A 16 -12.09 2.99 -2.23
C ARG A 16 -11.66 4.38 -1.76
N VAL A 17 -10.37 4.61 -1.60
CA VAL A 17 -9.85 5.94 -1.22
C VAL A 17 -10.24 7.00 -2.27
N GLU A 18 -10.15 6.67 -3.56
CA GLU A 18 -10.61 7.57 -4.64
C GLU A 18 -12.10 7.89 -4.53
N HIS A 19 -12.93 6.87 -4.32
CA HIS A 19 -14.37 7.05 -4.15
C HIS A 19 -14.71 7.92 -2.93
N ASP A 20 -14.05 7.67 -1.80
CA ASP A 20 -14.28 8.41 -0.54
C ASP A 20 -13.83 9.86 -0.67
N LEU A 21 -12.68 10.13 -1.31
CA LEU A 21 -12.21 11.48 -1.62
C LEU A 21 -13.16 12.22 -2.57
N SER A 22 -13.63 11.57 -3.64
CA SER A 22 -14.62 12.12 -4.57
C SER A 22 -15.93 12.49 -3.85
N THR A 23 -16.37 11.64 -2.92
CA THR A 23 -17.55 11.90 -2.09
C THR A 23 -17.32 13.06 -1.12
N ALA A 24 -16.15 13.10 -0.47
CA ALA A 24 -15.76 14.19 0.43
C ALA A 24 -15.67 15.52 -0.30
N TRP A 25 -15.09 15.55 -1.50
CA TRP A 25 -15.02 16.74 -2.36
C TRP A 25 -16.41 17.24 -2.72
N ARG A 26 -17.32 16.36 -3.16
CA ARG A 26 -18.72 16.72 -3.48
C ARG A 26 -19.41 17.33 -2.28
N ARG A 27 -19.25 16.74 -1.09
CA ARG A 27 -19.80 17.27 0.16
C ARG A 27 -19.20 18.63 0.52
N ASN A 28 -17.88 18.79 0.41
CA ASN A 28 -17.18 20.05 0.65
C ASN A 28 -17.64 21.16 -0.32
N MET A 29 -17.96 20.80 -1.56
CA MET A 29 -18.49 21.73 -2.56
C MET A 29 -19.92 22.18 -2.26
N THR A 30 -20.80 21.27 -1.85
CA THR A 30 -22.20 21.58 -1.53
C THR A 30 -22.35 22.28 -0.18
N SER A 31 -21.67 21.82 0.88
CA SER A 31 -21.78 22.36 2.23
C SER A 31 -21.21 23.78 2.35
N ALA A 32 -20.21 24.13 1.55
CA ALA A 32 -19.64 25.47 1.66
C ALA A 32 -20.57 26.58 1.16
N ARG A 33 -21.57 26.31 0.32
CA ARG A 33 -22.50 27.36 -0.15
C ARG A 33 -23.20 28.06 1.01
N SER A 34 -23.50 27.32 2.08
CA SER A 34 -24.05 27.87 3.33
C SER A 34 -22.97 28.49 4.21
N LEU A 35 -21.80 27.85 4.34
CA LEU A 35 -20.72 28.27 5.24
C LEU A 35 -19.92 29.48 4.73
N TYR A 36 -19.92 29.76 3.42
CA TYR A 36 -19.24 30.90 2.81
C TYR A 36 -19.77 32.26 3.29
N GLN A 37 -20.98 32.31 3.85
CA GLN A 37 -21.55 33.52 4.43
C GLN A 37 -20.81 33.95 5.70
N ILE A 38 -20.07 33.05 6.35
CA ILE A 38 -19.31 33.33 7.57
C ILE A 38 -17.85 33.62 7.18
N LYS A 39 -17.47 34.90 7.16
CA LYS A 39 -16.11 35.35 6.77
C LYS A 39 -14.97 34.68 7.55
N LYS A 40 -15.19 34.30 8.82
CA LYS A 40 -14.18 33.66 9.68
C LYS A 40 -13.77 32.25 9.23
N VAL A 41 -14.68 31.45 8.66
CA VAL A 41 -14.39 30.06 8.23
C VAL A 41 -14.07 29.94 6.75
N LYS A 42 -14.23 31.02 5.98
CA LYS A 42 -13.95 31.04 4.53
C LYS A 42 -12.54 30.58 4.18
N LYS A 43 -11.54 31.05 4.92
CA LYS A 43 -10.12 30.71 4.68
C LYS A 43 -9.88 29.21 4.89
N GLU A 44 -10.32 28.68 6.01
CA GLU A 44 -10.18 27.26 6.36
C GLU A 44 -10.86 26.32 5.36
N ILE A 45 -12.05 26.71 4.88
CA ILE A 45 -12.76 25.94 3.85
C ILE A 45 -11.98 25.89 2.53
N ILE A 46 -11.40 27.02 2.11
CA ILE A 46 -10.58 27.07 0.89
C ILE A 46 -9.34 26.20 1.05
N THR A 47 -8.64 26.29 2.19
CA THR A 47 -7.47 25.45 2.46
C THR A 47 -7.84 23.97 2.49
N SER A 48 -8.95 23.59 3.14
CA SER A 48 -9.44 22.20 3.13
C SER A 48 -9.75 21.70 1.71
N ARG A 49 -10.31 22.54 0.85
CA ARG A 49 -10.54 22.21 -0.56
C ARG A 49 -9.25 22.00 -1.32
N LEU A 50 -8.26 22.87 -1.11
CA LEU A 50 -6.96 22.74 -1.76
C LEU A 50 -6.30 21.40 -1.42
N VAL A 51 -6.22 21.08 -0.12
CA VAL A 51 -5.65 19.81 0.35
C VAL A 51 -6.43 18.62 -0.20
N CYS A 52 -7.77 18.67 -0.20
CA CYS A 52 -8.59 17.60 -0.78
C CYS A 52 -8.33 17.40 -2.27
N SER A 53 -8.16 18.49 -3.03
CA SER A 53 -7.81 18.45 -4.45
C SER A 53 -6.42 17.86 -4.69
N GLU A 54 -5.44 18.20 -3.85
CA GLU A 54 -4.09 17.64 -3.92
C GLU A 54 -4.10 16.13 -3.64
N MET A 55 -4.87 15.68 -2.63
CA MET A 55 -5.04 14.26 -2.33
C MET A 55 -5.68 13.50 -3.51
N ILE A 56 -6.73 14.06 -4.13
CA ILE A 56 -7.38 13.46 -5.31
C ILE A 56 -6.39 13.35 -6.46
N HIS A 57 -5.66 14.42 -6.74
CA HIS A 57 -4.67 14.44 -7.81
C HIS A 57 -3.58 13.39 -7.58
N PHE A 58 -3.04 13.31 -6.37
CA PHE A 58 -2.06 12.28 -6.00
C PHE A 58 -2.59 10.87 -6.23
N VAL A 59 -3.82 10.58 -5.79
CA VAL A 59 -4.44 9.25 -5.99
C VAL A 59 -4.60 8.92 -7.47
N TYR A 60 -4.98 9.89 -8.31
CA TYR A 60 -5.03 9.66 -9.75
C TYR A 60 -3.65 9.41 -10.34
N GLN A 61 -2.63 10.20 -10.02
CA GLN A 61 -1.26 9.95 -10.50
C GLN A 61 -0.75 8.57 -10.09
N LEU A 62 -1.03 8.15 -8.85
CA LEU A 62 -0.69 6.83 -8.36
C LEU A 62 -1.42 5.72 -9.12
N GLN A 63 -2.72 5.88 -9.40
CA GLN A 63 -3.48 4.91 -10.21
C GLN A 63 -2.93 4.79 -11.63
N TYR A 64 -2.59 5.92 -12.27
CA TYR A 64 -1.96 5.94 -13.59
C TYR A 64 -0.62 5.21 -13.59
N TYR A 65 0.25 5.50 -12.61
CA TYR A 65 1.51 4.79 -12.45
C TYR A 65 1.31 3.26 -12.34
N ILE A 66 0.42 2.81 -11.44
CA ILE A 66 0.21 1.37 -11.25
C ILE A 66 -0.35 0.70 -12.51
N LEU A 67 -1.29 1.33 -13.20
CA LEU A 67 -1.91 0.72 -14.38
C LEU A 67 -0.96 0.68 -15.57
N PHE A 68 -0.33 1.81 -15.91
CA PHE A 68 0.44 1.94 -17.14
C PHE A 68 1.92 1.58 -16.98
N GLU A 69 2.58 2.00 -15.90
CA GLU A 69 4.02 1.75 -15.73
C GLU A 69 4.31 0.39 -15.09
N VAL A 70 3.39 -0.10 -14.25
CA VAL A 70 3.59 -1.36 -13.52
C VAL A 70 2.91 -2.52 -14.21
N ILE A 71 1.58 -2.48 -14.36
CA ILE A 71 0.81 -3.60 -14.90
C ILE A 71 1.06 -3.76 -16.39
N GLU A 72 0.85 -2.70 -17.19
CA GLU A 72 0.97 -2.78 -18.66
C GLU A 72 2.39 -3.15 -19.09
N CYS A 73 3.42 -2.47 -18.57
CA CYS A 73 4.81 -2.82 -18.89
C CYS A 73 5.19 -4.26 -18.50
N SER A 74 4.75 -4.74 -17.33
CA SER A 74 5.05 -6.12 -16.91
C SER A 74 4.25 -7.13 -17.75
N TRP A 75 3.05 -6.78 -18.19
CA TRP A 75 2.23 -7.60 -19.07
C TRP A 75 2.85 -7.73 -20.46
N ASP A 76 3.36 -6.63 -21.03
CA ASP A 76 4.05 -6.64 -22.33
C ASP A 76 5.30 -7.55 -22.31
N GLU A 77 6.08 -7.51 -21.22
CA GLU A 77 7.19 -8.45 -20.98
C GLU A 77 6.70 -9.91 -21.00
N LEU A 78 5.61 -10.21 -20.30
CA LEU A 78 5.04 -11.56 -20.23
C LEU A 78 4.54 -12.03 -21.60
N VAL A 79 3.81 -11.20 -22.34
CA VAL A 79 3.29 -11.53 -23.66
C VAL A 79 4.42 -11.78 -24.65
N THR A 80 5.49 -10.97 -24.57
CA THR A 80 6.69 -11.18 -25.37
C THR A 80 7.33 -12.53 -25.06
N ASP A 81 7.40 -12.91 -23.78
CA ASP A 81 7.95 -14.20 -23.35
C ASP A 81 7.06 -15.39 -23.79
N ILE A 82 5.73 -15.26 -23.72
CA ILE A 82 4.77 -16.27 -24.19
C ILE A 82 4.86 -16.51 -25.69
N ASN A 83 5.04 -15.44 -26.48
CA ASN A 83 5.08 -15.53 -27.94
C ASN A 83 6.41 -16.10 -28.48
N LYS A 84 7.39 -16.38 -27.62
CA LYS A 84 8.63 -17.08 -28.02
C LYS A 84 8.30 -18.53 -28.37
N LYS A 85 8.49 -18.89 -29.63
CA LYS A 85 8.20 -20.22 -30.23
C LYS A 85 8.94 -21.41 -29.59
N SER A 86 9.82 -21.21 -28.61
CA SER A 86 10.73 -22.23 -28.06
C SER A 86 10.51 -22.55 -26.58
N GLY A 87 9.45 -22.05 -25.95
CA GLY A 87 9.24 -22.19 -24.51
C GLY A 87 8.63 -23.55 -24.12
N ASP A 88 9.34 -24.30 -23.28
CA ASP A 88 8.77 -25.40 -22.51
C ASP A 88 7.79 -24.87 -21.46
N LEU A 89 6.91 -25.72 -20.93
CA LEU A 89 5.90 -25.34 -19.93
C LEU A 89 6.53 -24.69 -18.68
N ASP A 90 7.72 -25.15 -18.28
CA ASP A 90 8.43 -24.60 -17.13
C ASP A 90 8.89 -23.15 -17.37
N SER A 91 9.30 -22.82 -18.61
CA SER A 91 9.65 -21.45 -18.97
C SER A 91 8.44 -20.52 -18.92
N LEU A 92 7.25 -21.01 -19.26
CA LEU A 92 6.00 -20.26 -19.15
C LEU A 92 5.65 -19.98 -17.68
N ILE A 93 5.80 -20.99 -16.82
CA ILE A 93 5.55 -20.86 -15.37
C ILE A 93 6.52 -19.86 -14.76
N GLU A 94 7.80 -19.90 -15.13
CA GLU A 94 8.82 -18.96 -14.66
C GLU A 94 8.51 -17.53 -15.11
N ALA A 95 8.19 -17.31 -16.39
CA ALA A 95 7.81 -16.00 -16.92
C ALA A 95 6.60 -15.42 -16.19
N HIS A 96 5.58 -16.25 -15.90
CA HIS A 96 4.41 -15.82 -15.13
C HIS A 96 4.74 -15.49 -13.66
N ASN A 97 5.62 -16.26 -13.00
CA ASN A 97 6.08 -15.96 -11.64
C ASN A 97 6.92 -14.67 -11.59
N LYS A 98 7.73 -14.42 -12.62
CA LYS A 98 8.47 -13.16 -12.81
C LYS A 98 7.52 -11.98 -12.97
N TYR A 99 6.49 -12.10 -13.81
CA TYR A 99 5.42 -11.10 -13.93
C TYR A 99 4.81 -10.75 -12.57
N LEU A 100 4.38 -11.76 -11.80
CA LEU A 100 3.78 -11.56 -10.49
C LEU A 100 4.72 -10.88 -9.50
N THR A 101 6.00 -11.23 -9.52
CA THR A 101 7.03 -10.64 -8.65
C THR A 101 7.29 -9.19 -9.03
N ASN A 102 7.38 -8.89 -10.33
CA ASN A 102 7.55 -7.53 -10.85
C ASN A 102 6.37 -6.63 -10.45
N VAL A 103 5.14 -7.07 -10.71
CA VAL A 103 3.94 -6.30 -10.37
C VAL A 103 3.83 -6.09 -8.86
N THR A 104 4.13 -7.10 -8.04
CA THR A 104 4.06 -6.97 -6.57
C THR A 104 5.12 -6.00 -6.03
N THR A 105 6.35 -6.09 -6.52
CA THR A 105 7.46 -5.24 -6.04
C THR A 105 7.28 -3.79 -6.49
N LYS A 106 6.97 -3.57 -7.78
CA LYS A 106 6.76 -2.23 -8.35
C LYS A 106 5.46 -1.56 -7.85
N SER A 107 4.46 -2.34 -7.43
CA SER A 107 3.24 -1.80 -6.78
C SER A 107 3.40 -1.50 -5.28
N PHE A 108 4.64 -1.44 -4.77
CA PHE A 108 4.94 -1.18 -3.35
C PHE A 108 4.40 -2.24 -2.36
N LEU A 109 4.12 -3.46 -2.85
CA LEU A 109 3.63 -4.59 -2.02
C LEU A 109 4.77 -5.54 -1.61
N GLY A 110 5.96 -5.38 -2.20
CA GLY A 110 7.15 -6.13 -1.82
C GLY A 110 7.81 -5.51 -0.59
N THR A 111 7.51 -6.07 0.58
CA THR A 111 8.15 -5.93 1.92
C THR A 111 7.12 -5.72 3.05
N SER A 112 6.06 -6.52 3.10
CA SER A 112 5.32 -6.73 4.34
C SER A 112 5.93 -7.88 5.17
N ASN A 113 7.25 -7.86 5.37
CA ASN A 113 7.89 -8.65 6.44
C ASN A 113 7.89 -7.87 7.78
N ASN A 114 7.35 -6.64 7.80
CA ASN A 114 7.20 -5.87 9.03
C ASN A 114 6.20 -6.50 10.02
N GLN A 115 5.39 -7.49 9.60
CA GLN A 115 4.59 -8.28 10.56
C GLN A 115 5.46 -9.29 11.32
N ASP A 116 6.51 -9.84 10.69
CA ASP A 116 7.45 -10.73 11.35
C ASP A 116 8.39 -9.97 12.29
N GLU A 117 8.79 -8.74 11.94
CA GLU A 117 9.58 -7.88 12.84
C GLU A 117 8.76 -7.39 14.04
N LEU A 118 7.49 -7.04 13.88
CA LEU A 118 6.62 -6.66 15.01
C LEU A 118 6.26 -7.86 15.90
N HIS A 119 6.06 -9.04 15.32
CA HIS A 119 5.86 -10.28 16.08
C HIS A 119 7.14 -10.70 16.83
N ASN A 120 8.32 -10.59 16.19
CA ASN A 120 9.61 -10.86 16.84
C ASN A 120 9.97 -9.82 17.90
N PHE A 121 9.58 -8.55 17.72
CA PHE A 121 9.74 -7.51 18.74
C PHE A 121 8.85 -7.80 19.96
N ALA A 122 7.58 -8.17 19.74
CA ALA A 122 6.67 -8.56 20.82
C ALA A 122 7.12 -9.83 21.58
N LEU A 123 7.71 -10.81 20.88
CA LEU A 123 8.30 -12.01 21.50
C LEU A 123 9.58 -11.71 22.29
N ARG A 124 10.36 -10.69 21.88
CA ARG A 124 11.57 -10.27 22.59
C ARG A 124 11.23 -9.50 23.87
N ASP A 125 10.25 -8.61 23.81
CA ASP A 125 9.74 -7.86 24.97
C ASP A 125 9.11 -8.80 26.03
N SER A 126 8.46 -9.88 25.60
CA SER A 126 7.93 -10.92 26.48
C SER A 126 9.01 -11.79 27.15
N ARG A 127 10.23 -11.86 26.60
CA ARG A 127 11.38 -12.57 27.21
C ARG A 127 12.12 -11.72 28.24
N ASP A 128 12.16 -10.40 28.03
CA ASP A 128 12.82 -9.46 28.94
C ASP A 128 11.98 -9.14 30.19
N SER A 129 10.66 -9.37 30.13
CA SER A 129 9.75 -9.24 31.29
C SER A 129 9.74 -10.44 32.24
N ASP A 130 10.37 -11.56 31.86
CA ASP A 130 10.56 -12.77 32.68
C ASP A 130 11.84 -12.72 33.56
N MET A 131 12.42 -11.54 33.73
CA MET A 131 13.61 -11.33 34.56
C MET A 131 13.32 -11.24 36.07
N SER A 132 12.13 -11.69 36.51
CA SER A 132 11.71 -11.76 37.91
C SER A 132 12.06 -13.09 38.59
N ASN A 133 12.95 -13.92 38.01
CA ASN A 133 13.43 -15.14 38.66
C ASN A 133 14.63 -14.84 39.60
N PRO A 134 14.49 -14.94 40.94
CA PRO A 134 15.53 -14.56 41.90
C PRO A 134 16.77 -15.47 41.93
N GLU A 135 16.85 -16.53 41.12
CA GLU A 135 17.96 -17.48 41.16
C GLU A 135 19.27 -16.98 40.50
N LYS A 136 19.28 -15.85 39.79
CA LYS A 136 20.48 -15.33 39.10
C LYS A 136 21.38 -14.40 39.94
N ILE A 137 21.00 -14.06 41.18
CA ILE A 137 21.76 -13.12 42.02
C ILE A 137 22.92 -13.81 42.78
N ARG A 138 23.05 -15.15 42.72
CA ARG A 138 24.06 -15.89 43.49
C ARG A 138 25.42 -16.08 42.80
N GLY A 139 25.71 -15.31 41.75
CA GLY A 139 26.96 -15.43 40.96
C GLY A 139 27.99 -14.31 41.16
N TYR A 140 27.65 -13.23 41.85
CA TYR A 140 28.55 -12.09 42.05
C TYR A 140 28.69 -11.78 43.54
N SER A 141 29.47 -12.62 44.24
CA SER A 141 30.13 -12.23 45.47
C SER A 141 31.58 -12.70 45.39
N ALA A 142 32.45 -11.74 45.09
CA ALA A 142 33.87 -11.72 45.42
C ALA A 142 34.27 -10.24 45.53
#